data_AF-A0A968MLX3-F1
#
_entry.id   AF-A0A968MLX3-F1
#
_cell.length_a   1.000
_cell.length_b   1.000
_cell.length_c   1.000
_cell.angle_alpha   90.00
_cell.angle_beta   90.00
_cell.angle_gamma   90.00
#
_symmetry.space_group_name_H-M   'P 1'
#
loop_
_entity.id
_entity.type
_entity.pdbx_description
1 polymer ?
#
loop_
_entity_poly.entity_id
_entity_poly.type
_entity_poly.pdbx_seq_one_letter_code
_entity_poly.pdbx_strand_id
1 'polypeptide(L)' 'MASRADKAIAAFIQRRCIEESAETIPGFRHGQLLQSTDNPGEVVVLTAWDDQASYQQWLDSPLRAAQFPD' A
#
# COMPACT_ATOMS: atom_id res chain seq x y z
N MET A 1 -23.33 7.78 -4.12
CA MET A 1 -22.59 6.52 -4.40
C MET A 1 -21.12 6.81 -4.22
N ALA A 2 -20.37 5.94 -3.53
CA ALA A 2 -18.92 6.10 -3.35
C ALA A 2 -18.17 5.94 -4.68
N SER A 3 -17.17 6.78 -4.93
CA SER A 3 -16.37 6.77 -6.15
C SER A 3 -15.50 5.50 -6.25
N ARG A 4 -14.91 5.24 -7.43
CA ARG A 4 -13.94 4.16 -7.59
C ARG A 4 -12.72 4.34 -6.66
N ALA A 5 -12.27 5.58 -6.48
CA ALA A 5 -11.17 5.91 -5.58
C ALA A 5 -11.53 5.60 -4.12
N ASP A 6 -12.71 6.01 -3.65
CA ASP A 6 -13.16 5.75 -2.28
C ASP A 6 -13.19 4.25 -1.97
N LYS A 7 -13.64 3.43 -2.94
CA LYS A 7 -13.65 1.97 -2.80
C LYS A 7 -12.23 1.39 -2.76
N ALA A 8 -11.32 1.90 -3.58
CA ALA A 8 -9.92 1.47 -3.58
C ALA A 8 -9.21 1.84 -2.28
N ILE A 9 -9.43 3.06 -1.77
CA ILE A 9 -8.93 3.54 -0.48
C ILE A 9 -9.45 2.65 0.65
N ALA A 10 -10.77 2.41 0.71
CA ALA A 10 -11.37 1.58 1.74
C ALA A 10 -10.83 0.15 1.71
N ALA A 11 -10.69 -0.45 0.52
CA ALA A 11 -10.11 -1.79 0.37
C ALA A 11 -8.63 -1.84 0.81
N PHE A 12 -7.83 -0.82 0.46
CA PHE A 12 -6.43 -0.73 0.87
C PHE A 12 -6.28 -0.63 2.39
N ILE A 13 -7.07 0.25 3.03
CA ILE A 13 -7.09 0.43 4.49
C ILE A 13 -7.56 -0.86 5.18
N GLN A 14 -8.63 -1.49 4.68
CA GLN A 14 -9.16 -2.73 5.26
C GLN A 14 -8.13 -3.88 5.23
N ARG A 15 -7.28 -3.91 4.19
CA ARG A 15 -6.22 -4.90 4.04
C ARG A 15 -4.94 -4.57 4.81
N ARG A 16 -4.90 -3.45 5.55
CA ARG A 16 -3.79 -3.08 6.44
C ARG A 16 -2.41 -3.16 5.78
N CYS A 17 -2.32 -2.85 4.49
CA CYS A 17 -1.11 -3.15 3.71
C CYS A 17 0.14 -2.41 4.22
N ILE A 18 -0.02 -1.20 4.76
CA ILE A 18 1.07 -0.41 5.33
C ILE A 18 1.47 -0.97 6.69
N GLU A 19 0.50 -1.25 7.54
CA GLU A 19 0.70 -1.77 8.89
C GLU A 19 1.37 -3.14 8.86
N GLU A 20 0.88 -4.06 8.02
CA GLU A 20 1.47 -5.39 7.89
C GLU A 20 2.88 -5.33 7.29
N SER A 21 3.16 -4.40 6.37
CA SER A 21 4.52 -4.18 5.87
C SER A 21 5.46 -3.71 6.99
N ALA A 22 4.98 -2.82 7.87
CA ALA A 22 5.74 -2.35 9.04
C ALA A 22 5.98 -3.45 10.08
N GLU A 23 5.02 -4.35 10.25
CA GLU A 23 5.09 -5.46 11.22
C GLU A 23 6.00 -6.60 10.74
N THR A 24 6.15 -6.79 9.42
CA THR A 24 6.76 -8.01 8.85
C THR A 24 8.02 -7.80 8.04
N ILE A 25 8.28 -6.59 7.52
CA ILE A 25 9.46 -6.29 6.71
C ILE A 25 10.39 -5.37 7.52
N PRO A 26 11.51 -5.89 8.09
CA PRO A 26 12.36 -5.11 9.00
C PRO A 26 12.89 -3.79 8.42
N GLY A 27 13.12 -3.74 7.10
CA GLY A 27 13.59 -2.54 6.40
C GLY A 27 12.49 -1.57 5.95
N PHE A 28 11.23 -1.80 6.31
CA PHE A 28 10.16 -0.83 6.08
C PHE A 28 10.31 0.37 7.03
N ARG A 29 10.20 1.58 6.49
CA ARG A 29 10.35 2.81 7.28
C ARG A 29 9.08 3.61 7.40
N HIS A 30 8.32 3.71 6.30
CA HIS A 30 7.15 4.56 6.25
C HIS A 30 6.23 4.15 5.10
N GLY A 31 4.93 4.37 5.29
CA GLY A 31 3.93 4.23 4.24
C GLY A 31 2.82 5.25 4.44
N GLN A 32 2.32 5.81 3.35
CA GLN A 32 1.14 6.68 3.36
C GLN A 32 0.33 6.50 2.09
N LEU A 33 -0.99 6.64 2.22
CA LEU A 33 -1.93 6.70 1.11
C LEU A 33 -2.32 8.16 0.89
N LEU A 34 -2.14 8.63 -0.34
CA LEU A 34 -2.41 10.00 -0.74
C LEU A 34 -3.48 10.00 -1.84
N GLN A 35 -4.32 11.03 -1.85
CA GLN A 35 -5.30 11.28 -2.89
C GLN A 35 -4.87 12.53 -3.68
N SER A 36 -5.01 12.48 -5.01
CA SER A 36 -4.70 13.63 -5.85
C SER A 36 -5.71 14.76 -5.61
N THR A 37 -5.20 15.99 -5.51
CA THR A 37 -6.02 17.20 -5.37
C THR A 37 -6.63 17.64 -6.70
N ASP A 38 -5.94 17.36 -7.80
CA ASP A 38 -6.36 17.75 -9.14
C ASP A 38 -7.32 16.72 -9.74
N ASN A 39 -7.09 15.44 -9.42
CA ASN A 39 -7.89 14.30 -9.86
C ASN A 39 -8.36 13.46 -8.66
N PRO A 40 -9.50 13.77 -8.02
CA PRO A 40 -9.98 13.03 -6.84
C PRO A 40 -10.22 11.53 -7.07
N GLY A 41 -10.28 11.10 -8.34
CA GLY A 41 -10.37 9.69 -8.73
C GLY A 41 -9.04 8.92 -8.66
N GLU A 42 -7.92 9.60 -8.40
CA GLU A 42 -6.58 9.04 -8.40
C GLU A 42 -5.99 9.01 -7.00
N VAL A 43 -5.29 7.92 -6.69
CA VAL A 43 -4.64 7.67 -5.40
C VAL A 43 -3.25 7.12 -5.63
N VAL A 44 -2.34 7.41 -4.71
CA VAL A 44 -0.97 6.88 -4.72
C VAL A 44 -0.58 6.39 -3.33
N VAL A 45 0.14 5.27 -3.30
CA VAL A 45 0.78 4.78 -2.08
C VAL A 45 2.25 5.15 -2.17
N LEU A 46 2.74 5.89 -1.17
CA LEU A 46 4.15 6.23 -1.06
C LEU A 46 4.76 5.44 0.10
N THR A 47 5.87 4.74 -0.17
CA THR A 47 6.56 3.91 0.82
C THR A 47 8.04 4.25 0.84
N ALA A 48 8.64 4.25 2.03
CA ALA A 48 10.07 4.35 2.23
C ALA A 48 10.61 3.04 2.80
N TRP A 49 11.76 2.63 2.27
CA TRP A 49 12.48 1.42 2.62
C TRP A 49 13.93 1.78 2.90
N ASP A 50 14.61 1.00 3.74
CA ASP A 50 16.04 1.16 4.00
C ASP A 50 16.89 1.00 2.76
N ASP A 51 16.54 0.00 1.96
CA ASP A 51 17.27 -0.38 0.78
C ASP A 51 16.36 -1.10 -0.22
N GLN A 52 16.94 -1.39 -1.39
CA GLN A 52 16.25 -2.10 -2.45
C GLN A 52 15.94 -3.56 -2.08
N ALA A 53 16.74 -4.19 -1.21
CA ALA A 53 16.51 -5.58 -0.80
C ALA A 53 15.24 -5.69 0.06
N SER A 54 14.98 -4.71 0.92
CA SER A 54 13.78 -4.62 1.74
C SER A 54 12.52 -4.43 0.89
N TYR A 55 12.61 -3.60 -0.14
CA TYR A 55 11.52 -3.47 -1.12
C TYR A 55 11.28 -4.79 -1.88
N GLN A 56 12.35 -5.50 -2.25
CA GLN A 56 12.23 -6.80 -2.91
C GLN A 56 11.58 -7.86 -1.99
N GLN A 57 11.95 -7.89 -0.71
CA GLN A 57 11.30 -8.77 0.28
C GLN A 57 9.79 -8.53 0.36
N TRP A 58 9.36 -7.25 0.32
CA TRP A 58 7.94 -6.93 0.27
C TRP A 58 7.28 -7.42 -1.03
N LEU A 59 7.92 -7.23 -2.18
CA LEU A 59 7.40 -7.71 -3.47
C LEU A 59 7.17 -9.22 -3.48
N ASP A 60 8.09 -9.97 -2.87
CA ASP A 60 8.04 -11.43 -2.78
C ASP A 60 7.17 -11.93 -1.62
N SER A 61 6.62 -11.02 -0.80
CA SER A 61 5.84 -11.38 0.38
C SER A 61 4.44 -11.88 0.01
N PRO A 62 3.87 -12.82 0.80
CA PRO A 62 2.46 -13.19 0.67
C PRO A 62 1.50 -11.99 0.83
N LEU A 63 1.92 -10.96 1.57
CA LEU A 63 1.17 -9.71 1.75
C LEU A 63 0.96 -8.99 0.42
N ARG A 64 1.99 -8.96 -0.44
CA ARG A 64 1.88 -8.37 -1.76
C ARG A 64 0.96 -9.19 -2.66
N ALA A 65 1.07 -10.51 -2.61
CA ALA A 65 0.18 -11.42 -3.34
C ALA A 65 -1.29 -11.18 -2.97
N ALA A 66 -1.60 -11.02 -1.68
CA ALA A 66 -2.95 -10.78 -1.17
C ALA A 66 -3.60 -9.43 -1.60
N GLN A 67 -2.83 -8.52 -2.20
CA GLN A 67 -3.37 -7.25 -2.71
C GLN A 67 -4.01 -7.39 -4.09
N PHE A 68 -3.64 -8.42 -4.84
CA PHE A 68 -4.26 -8.74 -6.11
C PHE A 68 -5.47 -9.65 -5.85
N PRO A 69 -6.67 -9.32 -6.38
CA PRO A 69 -7.76 -10.29 -6.36
C PRO A 69 -7.37 -11.51 -7.21
N ASP A 70 -7.85 -12.70 -6.81
CA ASP A 70 -7.94 -13.87 -7.69
C ASP A 70 -8.81 -13.57 -8.93
#